data_AF-A0A2V5WMA6-F1
#
_entry.id   AF-A0A2V5WMA6-F1
#
_cell.length_a   1.000
_cell.length_b   1.000
_cell.length_c   1.000
_cell.angle_alpha   90.00
_cell.angle_beta   90.00
_cell.angle_gamma   90.00
#
_symmetry.space_group_name_H-M   'P 1'
#
loop_
_entity.id
_entity.type
_entity.pdbx_description
1 polymer ?
#
loop_
_entity_poly.entity_id
_entity_poly.type
_entity_poly.pdbx_seq_one_letter_code
_entity_poly.pdbx_strand_id
1 'polypeptide(L)'
;MDLRTRGCPVCNHVINTARDFFAQWQYALSSDKEAQDRHATEFGFCPLHAWQLHSMSSPWGESIGLAALIDLISNLLAKAAHDETKASMPQDIPRARKDCRVCRMLLEAESDYVGRLGAFVSDDLARGIYERSQGVCVHHLACLLSIVSDGTREFLLATASRRFQEMAEQMRKYAVKREALRRDLISRDEEDAHLRALTHLVGAKDYVLTS
;
A
#
# COMPACT_ATOMS: atom_id res chain seq x y z
N MET A 1 14.72 -10.47 2.46
CA MET A 1 13.34 -10.48 1.90
C MET A 1 12.40 -10.96 3.00
N ASP A 2 11.34 -10.22 3.31
CA ASP A 2 10.32 -10.73 4.25
C ASP A 2 9.26 -11.51 3.48
N LEU A 3 9.38 -12.84 3.52
CA LEU A 3 8.47 -13.79 2.86
C LEU A 3 7.65 -14.60 3.86
N ARG A 4 7.69 -14.23 5.15
CA ARG A 4 6.98 -14.95 6.23
C ARG A 4 5.53 -14.52 6.36
N THR A 5 5.13 -13.47 5.63
CA THR A 5 3.78 -12.95 5.64
C THR A 5 2.80 -13.93 5.00
N ARG A 6 1.55 -13.98 5.49
CA ARG A 6 0.48 -14.78 4.86
C ARG A 6 -0.21 -14.06 3.69
N GLY A 7 0.35 -12.93 3.23
CA GLY A 7 -0.17 -12.14 2.10
C GLY A 7 0.95 -11.77 1.12
N CYS A 8 0.74 -10.70 0.34
CA CYS A 8 1.74 -10.23 -0.61
C CYS A 8 2.90 -9.49 0.10
N PRO A 9 4.16 -9.94 -0.03
CA PRO A 9 5.31 -9.31 0.61
C PRO A 9 5.58 -7.88 0.08
N VAL A 10 5.24 -7.59 -1.17
CA VAL A 10 5.39 -6.25 -1.76
C VAL A 10 4.35 -5.29 -1.17
N CYS A 11 3.06 -5.68 -1.15
CA CYS A 11 2.02 -4.89 -0.48
C CYS A 11 2.40 -4.57 0.97
N ASN A 12 2.85 -5.59 1.72
CA ASN A 12 3.24 -5.42 3.12
C ASN A 12 4.43 -4.47 3.28
N HIS A 13 5.41 -4.54 2.39
CA HIS A 13 6.52 -3.58 2.39
C HIS A 13 6.03 -2.15 2.19
N VAL A 14 5.20 -1.90 1.18
CA VAL A 14 4.66 -0.56 0.88
C VAL A 14 3.81 -0.03 2.04
N ILE A 15 2.93 -0.86 2.61
CA ILE A 15 2.10 -0.49 3.76
C ILE A 15 2.96 -0.12 4.97
N ASN A 16 3.98 -0.93 5.27
CA ASN A 16 4.87 -0.65 6.40
C ASN A 16 5.67 0.63 6.16
N THR A 17 6.18 0.86 4.94
CA THR A 17 6.86 2.10 4.56
C THR A 17 5.96 3.32 4.76
N ALA A 18 4.69 3.25 4.34
CA ALA A 18 3.73 4.32 4.54
C ALA A 18 3.48 4.58 6.03
N ARG A 19 3.22 3.53 6.81
CA ARG A 19 2.97 3.61 8.25
C ARG A 19 4.16 4.21 9.00
N ASP A 20 5.37 3.76 8.70
CA ASP A 20 6.58 4.24 9.38
C ASP A 20 6.84 5.72 9.05
N PHE A 21 6.58 6.14 7.80
CA PHE A 21 6.58 7.54 7.42
C PHE A 21 5.54 8.35 8.21
N PHE A 22 4.28 7.92 8.25
CA PHE A 22 3.21 8.64 8.95
C PHE A 22 3.44 8.74 10.46
N ALA A 23 3.96 7.68 11.08
CA ALA A 23 4.30 7.69 12.51
C ALA A 23 5.33 8.77 12.86
N GLN A 24 6.33 8.97 11.99
CA GLN A 24 7.33 10.03 12.14
C GLN A 24 6.75 11.40 11.77
N TRP A 25 5.97 11.47 10.70
CA TRP A 25 5.46 12.72 10.16
C TRP A 25 4.40 13.38 11.08
N GLN A 26 3.51 12.60 11.71
CA GLN A 26 2.54 13.16 12.66
C GLN A 26 3.23 13.82 13.86
N TYR A 27 4.34 13.26 14.32
CA TYR A 27 5.13 13.84 15.42
C TYR A 27 5.82 15.13 14.94
N ALA A 28 6.45 15.10 13.77
CA ALA A 28 7.07 16.29 13.19
C ALA A 28 6.05 17.43 12.99
N LEU A 29 4.88 17.14 12.42
CA LEU A 29 3.82 18.13 12.23
C LEU A 29 3.35 18.77 13.54
N SER A 30 3.29 18.01 14.64
CA SER A 30 2.83 18.53 15.93
C SER A 30 3.89 19.27 16.73
N SER A 31 5.17 19.20 16.35
CA SER A 31 6.29 19.71 17.16
C SER A 31 7.32 20.56 16.42
N ASP A 32 7.33 20.55 15.09
CA ASP A 32 8.34 21.20 14.26
C ASP A 32 7.71 22.16 13.23
N LYS A 33 8.08 23.45 13.35
CA LYS A 33 7.62 24.51 12.46
C LYS A 33 8.12 24.34 11.03
N GLU A 34 9.33 23.81 10.83
CA GLU A 34 9.86 23.57 9.48
C GLU A 34 9.06 22.48 8.77
N ALA A 35 8.68 21.42 9.49
CA ALA A 35 7.82 20.36 8.96
C ALA A 35 6.43 20.89 8.59
N GLN A 36 5.84 21.77 9.39
CA GLN A 36 4.56 22.42 9.12
C GLN A 36 4.64 23.30 7.85
N ASP A 37 5.67 24.13 7.74
CA ASP A 37 5.87 25.01 6.58
C ASP A 37 6.11 24.21 5.30
N ARG A 38 6.90 23.13 5.40
CA ARG A 38 7.10 22.20 4.29
C ARG A 38 5.80 21.52 3.88
N HIS A 39 4.98 21.08 4.84
CA HIS A 39 3.68 20.48 4.54
C HIS A 39 2.73 21.47 3.87
N ALA A 40 2.70 22.72 4.35
CA ALA A 40 1.86 23.79 3.80
C ALA A 40 2.27 24.16 2.36
N THR A 41 3.55 24.39 2.13
CA THR A 41 4.09 24.75 0.79
C THR A 41 3.97 23.60 -0.22
N GLU A 42 3.91 22.37 0.25
CA GLU A 42 3.59 21.18 -0.55
C GLU A 42 2.07 20.98 -0.80
N PHE A 43 1.21 21.88 -0.30
CA PHE A 43 -0.26 21.76 -0.30
C PHE A 43 -0.78 20.49 0.39
N GLY A 44 -0.04 20.01 1.39
CA GLY A 44 -0.34 18.79 2.11
C GLY A 44 -0.11 17.51 1.28
N PHE A 45 -0.96 16.52 1.52
CA PHE A 45 -0.95 15.23 0.81
C PHE A 45 -2.20 15.06 -0.06
N CYS A 46 -2.20 14.06 -0.96
CA CYS A 46 -3.40 13.72 -1.70
C CYS A 46 -4.51 13.24 -0.74
N PRO A 47 -5.79 13.26 -1.14
CA PRO A 47 -6.90 12.93 -0.24
C PRO A 47 -6.74 11.60 0.49
N LEU A 48 -6.23 10.58 -0.20
CA LEU A 48 -5.96 9.27 0.41
C LEU A 48 -4.94 9.36 1.56
N HIS A 49 -3.77 9.94 1.30
CA HIS A 49 -2.68 9.99 2.26
C HIS A 49 -2.94 11.00 3.39
N ALA A 50 -3.79 12.00 3.15
CA ALA A 50 -4.31 12.86 4.21
C ALA A 50 -5.15 12.04 5.22
N TRP A 51 -6.07 11.20 4.74
CA TRP A 51 -6.87 10.33 5.62
C TRP A 51 -6.06 9.25 6.33
N GLN A 52 -5.02 8.71 5.68
CA GLN A 52 -4.11 7.77 6.34
C GLN A 52 -3.31 8.45 7.45
N LEU A 53 -2.79 9.67 7.23
CA LEU A 53 -2.15 10.46 8.29
C LEU A 53 -3.12 10.74 9.45
N HIS A 54 -4.36 11.16 9.15
CA HIS A 54 -5.41 11.41 10.15
C HIS A 54 -5.64 10.18 11.05
N SER A 55 -5.69 8.98 10.46
CA SER A 55 -5.90 7.73 11.23
C SER A 55 -4.82 7.44 12.27
N MET A 56 -3.67 8.11 12.18
CA MET A 56 -2.54 7.97 13.10
C MET A 56 -2.30 9.22 13.96
N SER A 57 -3.06 10.29 13.74
CA SER A 57 -2.87 11.58 14.38
C SER A 57 -3.86 11.78 15.54
N SER A 58 -3.43 12.49 16.58
CA SER A 58 -4.37 12.97 17.61
C SER A 58 -5.02 14.27 17.13
N PRO A 59 -6.27 14.58 17.55
CA PRO A 59 -6.91 15.84 17.20
C PRO A 59 -6.06 17.08 17.58
N TRP A 60 -5.34 17.01 18.69
CA TRP A 60 -4.44 18.06 19.14
C TRP A 60 -3.24 18.24 18.22
N GLY A 61 -2.53 17.16 17.90
CA GLY A 61 -1.37 17.20 17.00
C GLY A 61 -1.76 17.59 15.57
N GLU A 62 -2.90 17.11 15.09
CA GLU A 62 -3.43 17.45 13.77
C GLU A 62 -3.83 18.93 13.68
N SER A 63 -4.44 19.48 14.74
CA SER A 63 -4.79 20.92 14.80
C SER A 63 -3.56 21.81 14.69
N ILE A 64 -2.46 21.43 15.36
CA ILE A 64 -1.17 22.13 15.25
C ILE A 64 -0.59 21.95 13.83
N GLY A 65 -0.57 20.72 13.34
CA GLY A 65 0.07 20.35 12.08
C GLY A 65 -0.59 20.96 10.83
N LEU A 66 -1.91 21.10 10.84
CA LEU A 66 -2.67 21.61 9.69
C LEU A 66 -2.82 23.14 9.68
N ALA A 67 -2.62 23.82 10.81
CA ALA A 67 -2.87 25.26 10.91
C ALA A 67 -2.18 26.08 9.81
N ALA A 68 -0.88 25.83 9.59
CA ALA A 68 -0.11 26.53 8.56
C ALA A 68 -0.64 26.31 7.13
N LEU A 69 -1.11 25.10 6.83
CA LEU A 69 -1.71 24.77 5.53
C LEU A 69 -3.07 25.46 5.36
N ILE A 70 -3.91 25.46 6.40
CA ILE A 70 -5.21 26.13 6.39
C ILE A 70 -5.06 27.64 6.24
N ASP A 71 -4.09 28.26 6.93
CA ASP A 71 -3.77 29.68 6.78
C ASP A 71 -3.29 30.02 5.36
N LEU A 72 -2.42 29.18 4.78
CA LEU A 72 -1.97 29.35 3.40
C LEU A 72 -3.16 29.28 2.42
N ILE A 73 -4.01 28.27 2.54
CA ILE A 73 -5.20 28.10 1.70
C ILE A 73 -6.16 29.29 1.86
N SER A 74 -6.41 29.73 3.09
CA SER A 74 -7.29 30.88 3.36
C SER A 74 -6.78 32.14 2.66
N ASN A 75 -5.47 32.41 2.75
CA ASN A 75 -4.84 33.55 2.06
C ASN A 75 -4.91 33.44 0.53
N LEU A 76 -4.80 32.24 -0.03
CA LEU A 76 -4.92 32.00 -1.47
C LEU A 76 -6.35 32.24 -1.96
N LEU A 77 -7.35 31.73 -1.23
CA LEU A 77 -8.77 31.94 -1.53
C LEU A 77 -9.16 33.42 -1.42
N ALA A 78 -8.70 34.13 -0.38
CA ALA A 78 -8.93 35.57 -0.24
C ALA A 78 -8.37 36.36 -1.42
N LYS A 79 -7.17 35.99 -1.92
CA LYS A 79 -6.58 36.62 -3.11
C LYS A 79 -7.38 36.32 -4.39
N ALA A 80 -7.87 35.09 -4.55
CA ALA A 80 -8.68 34.70 -5.70
C ALA A 80 -10.04 35.42 -5.74
N ALA A 81 -10.64 35.71 -4.58
CA ALA A 81 -11.91 36.42 -4.49
C ALA A 81 -11.87 37.85 -5.06
N HIS A 82 -10.68 38.45 -5.14
CA HIS A 82 -10.46 39.81 -5.63
C HIS A 82 -9.81 39.85 -7.03
N ASP A 83 -9.63 38.70 -7.68
CA ASP A 83 -8.94 38.57 -8.96
C ASP A 83 -9.66 37.55 -9.86
N GLU A 84 -10.47 38.03 -10.80
CA GLU A 84 -11.24 37.18 -11.73
C GLU A 84 -10.36 36.22 -12.55
N THR A 85 -9.08 36.56 -12.76
CA THR A 85 -8.14 35.69 -13.48
C THR A 85 -7.74 34.45 -12.67
N LYS A 86 -8.06 34.41 -11.37
CA LYS A 86 -7.72 33.33 -10.43
C LYS A 86 -8.93 32.56 -9.94
N ALA A 87 -10.11 32.74 -10.54
CA ALA A 87 -11.34 32.06 -10.13
C ALA A 87 -11.26 30.52 -10.17
N SER A 88 -10.39 29.94 -11.00
CA SER A 88 -10.18 28.49 -11.08
C SER A 88 -9.17 27.93 -10.06
N MET A 89 -8.42 28.78 -9.35
CA MET A 89 -7.37 28.38 -8.39
C MET A 89 -7.83 27.34 -7.35
N PRO A 90 -9.07 27.36 -6.82
CA PRO A 90 -9.51 26.35 -5.85
C PRO A 90 -9.45 24.91 -6.39
N GLN A 91 -9.48 24.72 -7.71
CA GLN A 91 -9.37 23.40 -8.35
C GLN A 91 -7.96 22.80 -8.22
N ASP A 92 -6.95 23.64 -7.99
CA ASP A 92 -5.54 23.24 -7.91
C ASP A 92 -5.10 22.99 -6.45
N ILE A 93 -5.96 23.29 -5.46
CA ILE A 93 -5.66 23.09 -4.04
C ILE A 93 -5.59 21.60 -3.67
N PRO A 94 -6.53 20.73 -4.10
CA PRO A 94 -6.41 19.30 -3.83
C PRO A 94 -5.18 18.71 -4.52
N ARG A 95 -4.26 18.14 -3.73
CA ARG A 95 -3.05 17.54 -4.29
C ARG A 95 -3.39 16.30 -5.12
N ALA A 96 -2.99 16.30 -6.39
CA ALA A 96 -3.06 15.11 -7.24
C ALA A 96 -2.10 14.01 -6.74
N ARG A 97 -2.32 12.75 -7.13
CA ARG A 97 -1.45 11.63 -6.73
C ARG A 97 -0.02 11.75 -7.27
N LYS A 98 0.14 12.14 -8.54
CA LYS A 98 1.46 12.35 -9.19
C LYS A 98 2.28 13.41 -8.46
N ASP A 99 1.57 14.42 -7.99
CA ASP A 99 2.07 15.47 -7.16
C ASP A 99 1.75 15.08 -5.74
N CYS A 100 2.00 13.88 -5.21
CA CYS A 100 1.97 13.60 -3.75
C CYS A 100 3.31 13.02 -3.28
N ARG A 101 3.93 13.63 -2.26
CA ARG A 101 5.25 13.19 -1.78
C ARG A 101 5.20 11.75 -1.29
N VAL A 102 4.14 11.38 -0.57
CA VAL A 102 3.94 10.01 -0.09
C VAL A 102 3.70 9.07 -1.28
N CYS A 103 2.85 9.43 -2.25
CA CYS A 103 2.67 8.62 -3.46
C CYS A 103 4.00 8.33 -4.18
N ARG A 104 4.84 9.36 -4.40
CA ARG A 104 6.14 9.20 -5.07
C ARG A 104 7.08 8.29 -4.29
N MET A 105 7.21 8.53 -2.99
CA MET A 105 8.02 7.70 -2.10
C MET A 105 7.56 6.23 -2.11
N LEU A 106 6.23 5.98 -2.11
CA LEU A 106 5.70 4.62 -2.12
C LEU A 106 5.88 3.93 -3.48
N LEU A 107 5.76 4.66 -4.59
CA LEU A 107 6.09 4.17 -5.93
C LEU A 107 7.56 3.74 -6.04
N GLU A 108 8.47 4.57 -5.52
CA GLU A 108 9.91 4.25 -5.47
C GLU A 108 10.17 3.01 -4.60
N ALA A 109 9.62 2.98 -3.38
CA ALA A 109 9.77 1.84 -2.47
C ALA A 109 9.21 0.53 -3.04
N GLU A 110 8.10 0.61 -3.76
CA GLU A 110 7.49 -0.52 -4.46
C GLU A 110 8.42 -1.04 -5.57
N SER A 111 8.83 -0.16 -6.49
CA SER A 111 9.70 -0.51 -7.62
C SER A 111 11.02 -1.14 -7.13
N ASP A 112 11.63 -0.54 -6.12
CA ASP A 112 12.86 -1.02 -5.49
C ASP A 112 12.68 -2.41 -4.87
N TYR A 113 11.57 -2.65 -4.18
CA TYR A 113 11.29 -3.94 -3.57
C TYR A 113 10.97 -5.01 -4.61
N VAL A 114 10.20 -4.68 -5.66
CA VAL A 114 9.93 -5.56 -6.80
C VAL A 114 11.25 -5.94 -7.49
N GLY A 115 12.15 -4.98 -7.72
CA GLY A 115 13.47 -5.23 -8.30
C GLY A 115 14.32 -6.19 -7.46
N ARG A 116 14.42 -5.93 -6.16
CA ARG A 116 15.13 -6.84 -5.23
C ARG A 116 14.49 -8.22 -5.17
N LEU A 117 13.16 -8.30 -5.21
CA LEU A 117 12.44 -9.57 -5.20
C LEU A 117 12.65 -10.35 -6.49
N GLY A 118 12.64 -9.67 -7.65
CA GLY A 118 12.99 -10.24 -8.95
C GLY A 118 14.39 -10.86 -8.95
N ALA A 119 15.39 -10.09 -8.51
CA ALA A 119 16.76 -10.60 -8.37
C ALA A 119 16.85 -11.80 -7.41
N PHE A 120 16.11 -11.76 -6.30
CA PHE A 120 16.06 -12.85 -5.33
C PHE A 120 15.45 -14.13 -5.92
N VAL A 121 14.33 -14.07 -6.65
CA VAL A 121 13.68 -15.28 -7.22
C VAL A 121 14.39 -15.82 -8.47
N SER A 122 15.31 -15.04 -9.06
CA SER A 122 16.17 -15.50 -10.14
C SER A 122 17.36 -16.33 -9.65
N ASP A 123 17.66 -16.34 -8.35
CA ASP A 123 18.65 -17.24 -7.74
C ASP A 123 17.98 -18.58 -7.36
N ASP A 124 18.51 -19.69 -7.90
CA ASP A 124 17.97 -21.04 -7.70
C ASP A 124 17.95 -21.47 -6.22
N LEU A 125 18.91 -21.03 -5.40
CA LEU A 125 18.92 -21.34 -3.96
C LEU A 125 17.79 -20.60 -3.22
N ALA A 126 17.43 -19.41 -3.69
CA ALA A 126 16.40 -18.56 -3.13
C ALA A 126 14.99 -18.93 -3.60
N ARG A 127 14.84 -19.57 -4.77
CA ARG A 127 13.55 -20.07 -5.29
C ARG A 127 12.81 -20.94 -4.29
N GLY A 128 13.50 -21.88 -3.64
CA GLY A 128 12.88 -22.75 -2.64
C GLY A 128 12.30 -21.98 -1.44
N ILE A 129 12.87 -20.82 -1.09
CA ILE A 129 12.33 -19.94 -0.04
C ILE A 129 11.04 -19.28 -0.53
N TYR A 130 11.05 -18.76 -1.76
CA TYR A 130 9.87 -18.16 -2.37
C TYR A 130 8.73 -19.17 -2.54
N GLU A 131 9.05 -20.39 -2.98
CA GLU A 131 8.05 -21.46 -3.13
C GLU A 131 7.32 -21.76 -1.84
N ARG A 132 7.99 -21.72 -0.69
CA ARG A 132 7.37 -21.96 0.63
C ARG A 132 6.54 -20.77 1.14
N SER A 133 6.66 -19.61 0.51
CA SER A 133 5.85 -18.43 0.83
C SER A 133 4.46 -18.51 0.18
N GLN A 134 3.58 -17.55 0.51
CA GLN A 134 2.29 -17.40 -0.17
C GLN A 134 2.41 -16.75 -1.55
N GLY A 135 3.60 -16.28 -1.94
CA GLY A 135 3.82 -15.56 -3.19
C GLY A 135 3.35 -14.10 -3.14
N VAL A 136 3.21 -13.48 -4.31
CA VAL A 136 2.73 -12.09 -4.47
C VAL A 136 1.28 -12.05 -4.96
N CYS A 137 0.63 -10.88 -4.88
CA CYS A 137 -0.69 -10.69 -5.50
C CYS A 137 -0.57 -10.60 -7.03
N VAL A 138 -1.69 -10.70 -7.76
CA VAL A 138 -1.73 -10.68 -9.23
C VAL A 138 -1.09 -9.43 -9.81
N HIS A 139 -1.32 -8.27 -9.18
CA HIS A 139 -0.69 -7.02 -9.59
C HIS A 139 0.84 -7.10 -9.49
N HIS A 140 1.37 -7.48 -8.33
CA HIS A 140 2.81 -7.59 -8.12
C HIS A 140 3.44 -8.78 -8.87
N LEU A 141 2.66 -9.80 -9.21
CA LEU A 141 3.08 -10.85 -10.13
C LEU A 141 3.33 -10.25 -11.51
N ALA A 142 2.42 -9.43 -12.04
CA ALA A 142 2.61 -8.76 -13.33
C ALA A 142 3.87 -7.86 -13.32
N CYS A 143 4.11 -7.11 -12.23
CA CYS A 143 5.31 -6.30 -12.06
C CYS A 143 6.60 -7.15 -12.03
N LEU A 144 6.59 -8.33 -11.38
CA LEU A 144 7.75 -9.23 -11.42
C LEU A 144 7.98 -9.80 -12.82
N LEU A 145 6.91 -10.24 -13.48
CA LEU A 145 7.00 -10.86 -14.80
C LEU A 145 7.55 -9.91 -15.87
N SER A 146 7.39 -8.59 -15.71
CA SER A 146 7.93 -7.60 -16.64
C SER A 146 9.44 -7.38 -16.52
N ILE A 147 10.08 -7.83 -15.44
CA ILE A 147 11.50 -7.56 -15.16
C ILE A 147 12.38 -8.81 -15.07
N VAL A 148 11.80 -10.01 -14.97
CA VAL A 148 12.55 -11.28 -14.83
C VAL A 148 12.67 -12.07 -16.15
N SER A 149 13.66 -12.96 -16.22
CA SER A 149 13.90 -13.84 -17.38
C SER A 149 12.80 -14.90 -17.57
N ASP A 150 12.70 -15.46 -18.78
CA ASP A 150 11.67 -16.47 -19.14
C ASP A 150 11.64 -17.68 -18.21
N GLY A 151 12.80 -18.24 -17.85
CA GLY A 151 12.86 -19.35 -16.90
C GLY A 151 12.36 -18.99 -15.50
N THR A 152 12.55 -17.73 -15.08
CA THR A 152 11.98 -17.23 -13.81
C THR A 152 10.48 -16.96 -13.95
N ARG A 153 10.02 -16.50 -15.12
CA ARG A 153 8.60 -16.27 -15.41
C ARG A 153 7.79 -17.56 -15.30
N GLU A 154 8.27 -18.65 -15.90
CA GLU A 154 7.62 -19.97 -15.82
C GLU A 154 7.50 -20.44 -14.36
N PHE A 155 8.60 -20.36 -13.61
CA PHE A 155 8.63 -20.68 -12.18
C PHE A 155 7.59 -19.87 -11.37
N LEU A 156 7.53 -18.55 -11.58
CA LEU A 156 6.60 -17.66 -10.86
C LEU A 156 5.13 -17.98 -11.20
N LEU A 157 4.82 -18.22 -12.48
CA LEU A 157 3.48 -18.57 -12.93
C LEU A 157 3.03 -19.93 -12.39
N ALA A 158 3.90 -20.94 -12.43
CA ALA A 158 3.62 -22.26 -11.87
C ALA A 158 3.38 -22.19 -10.36
N THR A 159 4.23 -21.43 -9.64
CA THR A 159 4.09 -21.21 -8.20
C THR A 159 2.77 -20.50 -7.88
N ALA A 160 2.45 -19.42 -8.59
CA ALA A 160 1.20 -18.69 -8.40
C ALA A 160 -0.02 -19.59 -8.66
N SER A 161 -0.05 -20.31 -9.78
CA SER A 161 -1.13 -21.24 -10.12
C SER A 161 -1.40 -22.25 -9.00
N ARG A 162 -0.33 -22.89 -8.49
CA ARG A 162 -0.42 -23.82 -7.36
C ARG A 162 -1.01 -23.15 -6.11
N ARG A 163 -0.57 -21.95 -5.74
CA ARG A 163 -1.10 -21.23 -4.57
C ARG A 163 -2.59 -20.89 -4.72
N PHE A 164 -3.02 -20.49 -5.92
CA PHE A 164 -4.44 -20.24 -6.18
C PHE A 164 -5.29 -21.52 -6.10
N GLN A 165 -4.77 -22.65 -6.59
CA GLN A 165 -5.44 -23.95 -6.46
C GLN A 165 -5.58 -24.37 -4.99
N GLU A 166 -4.52 -24.24 -4.19
CA GLU A 166 -4.54 -24.55 -2.76
C GLU A 166 -5.56 -23.69 -2.00
N MET A 167 -5.60 -22.37 -2.24
CA MET A 167 -6.58 -21.48 -1.62
C MET A 167 -8.02 -21.85 -2.01
N ALA A 168 -8.26 -22.19 -3.28
CA ALA A 168 -9.58 -22.61 -3.75
C ALA A 168 -10.02 -23.92 -3.09
N GLU A 169 -9.11 -24.89 -2.92
CA GLU A 169 -9.40 -26.14 -2.23
C GLU A 169 -9.72 -25.90 -0.74
N GLN A 170 -8.93 -25.06 -0.06
CA GLN A 170 -9.15 -24.69 1.34
C GLN A 170 -10.51 -24.00 1.54
N MET A 171 -10.90 -23.08 0.64
CA MET A 171 -12.20 -22.42 0.67
C MET A 171 -13.36 -23.42 0.49
N ARG A 172 -13.24 -24.39 -0.43
CA ARG A 172 -14.26 -25.42 -0.63
C ARG A 172 -14.38 -26.34 0.59
N LYS A 173 -13.25 -26.75 1.18
CA LYS A 173 -13.24 -27.55 2.42
C LYS A 173 -13.88 -26.80 3.57
N TYR A 174 -13.59 -25.51 3.72
CA TYR A 174 -14.22 -24.63 4.71
C TYR A 174 -15.75 -24.64 4.57
N ALA A 175 -16.26 -24.43 3.35
CA ALA A 175 -17.69 -24.41 3.07
C ALA A 175 -18.38 -25.74 3.43
N VAL A 176 -17.84 -26.87 2.96
CA VAL A 176 -18.39 -28.21 3.22
C VAL A 176 -18.40 -28.52 4.73
N LYS A 177 -17.35 -28.18 5.47
CA LYS A 177 -17.29 -28.40 6.93
C LYS A 177 -18.28 -27.52 7.70
N ARG A 178 -18.47 -26.27 7.26
CA ARG A 178 -19.47 -25.35 7.82
C ARG A 178 -20.89 -25.87 7.63
N GLU A 179 -21.23 -26.32 6.42
CA GLU A 179 -22.54 -26.90 6.09
C GLU A 179 -22.81 -28.17 6.89
N ALA A 180 -21.80 -29.03 7.05
CA ALA A 180 -21.90 -30.24 7.87
C ALA A 180 -21.88 -29.98 9.39
N LEU A 181 -21.85 -28.71 9.83
CA LEU A 181 -21.74 -28.29 11.24
C LEU A 181 -20.50 -28.84 11.99
N ARG A 182 -19.43 -29.20 11.27
CA ARG A 182 -18.18 -29.76 11.80
C ARG A 182 -17.10 -28.68 12.00
N ARG A 183 -17.41 -27.68 12.83
CA ARG A 183 -16.55 -26.49 13.01
C ARG A 183 -15.20 -26.82 13.65
N ASP A 184 -15.16 -27.83 14.52
CA ASP A 184 -13.99 -28.36 15.18
C ASP A 184 -12.94 -28.93 14.22
N LEU A 185 -13.35 -29.32 13.00
CA LEU A 185 -12.45 -29.86 11.98
C LEU A 185 -11.87 -28.81 11.03
N ILE A 186 -12.24 -27.53 11.18
CA ILE A 186 -11.79 -26.45 10.31
C ILE A 186 -10.35 -26.08 10.69
N SER A 187 -9.45 -26.11 9.71
CA SER A 187 -8.07 -25.68 9.92
C SER A 187 -7.94 -24.16 9.83
N ARG A 188 -6.86 -23.61 10.41
CA ARG A 188 -6.54 -22.18 10.28
C ARG A 188 -6.36 -21.76 8.82
N ASP A 189 -5.81 -22.63 7.98
CA ASP A 189 -5.63 -22.36 6.55
C ASP A 189 -6.98 -22.29 5.81
N GLU A 190 -7.94 -23.11 6.20
CA GLU A 190 -9.30 -23.08 5.66
C GLU A 190 -10.06 -21.82 6.09
N GLU A 191 -9.90 -21.43 7.36
CA GLU A 191 -10.58 -20.28 7.95
C GLU A 191 -10.20 -18.95 7.26
N ASP A 192 -8.91 -18.74 6.97
CA ASP A 192 -8.42 -17.50 6.37
C ASP A 192 -8.10 -17.56 4.87
N ALA A 193 -8.36 -18.70 4.20
CA ALA A 193 -8.14 -18.86 2.77
C ALA A 193 -8.83 -17.76 1.93
N HIS A 194 -10.04 -17.35 2.32
CA HIS A 194 -10.77 -16.30 1.61
C HIS A 194 -10.09 -14.93 1.69
N LEU A 195 -9.47 -14.58 2.83
CA LEU A 195 -8.73 -13.33 3.00
C LEU A 195 -7.41 -13.35 2.23
N ARG A 196 -6.72 -14.50 2.22
CA ARG A 196 -5.54 -14.71 1.38
C ARG A 196 -5.90 -14.57 -0.09
N ALA A 197 -6.95 -15.24 -0.54
CA ALA A 197 -7.43 -15.14 -1.92
C ALA A 197 -7.74 -13.69 -2.30
N LEU A 198 -8.48 -12.95 -1.46
CA LEU A 198 -8.74 -11.53 -1.69
C LEU A 198 -7.45 -10.72 -1.79
N THR A 199 -6.51 -10.92 -0.85
CA THR A 199 -5.20 -10.25 -0.86
C THR A 199 -4.40 -10.55 -2.13
N HIS A 200 -4.40 -11.79 -2.59
CA HIS A 200 -3.69 -12.18 -3.80
C HIS A 200 -4.41 -11.74 -5.08
N LEU A 201 -5.73 -11.54 -5.06
CA LEU A 201 -6.48 -11.03 -6.21
C LEU A 201 -6.31 -9.51 -6.38
N VAL A 202 -6.48 -8.74 -5.31
CA VAL A 202 -6.59 -7.27 -5.40
C VAL A 202 -5.50 -6.49 -4.64
N GLY A 203 -4.59 -7.19 -3.97
CA GLY A 203 -3.64 -6.60 -3.03
C GLY A 203 -4.18 -6.56 -1.60
N ALA A 204 -3.29 -6.25 -0.65
CA ALA A 204 -3.69 -6.12 0.76
C ALA A 204 -4.62 -4.90 0.96
N LYS A 205 -5.49 -4.95 1.97
CA LYS A 205 -6.53 -3.94 2.21
C LYS A 205 -6.02 -2.49 2.23
N ASP A 206 -4.88 -2.27 2.88
CA ASP A 206 -4.31 -0.93 3.05
C ASP A 206 -3.30 -0.58 1.95
N TYR A 207 -3.07 -1.50 1.01
CA TYR A 207 -2.30 -1.24 -0.20
C TYR A 207 -3.21 -0.57 -1.22
N VAL A 208 -2.82 0.61 -1.66
CA VAL A 208 -3.56 1.33 -2.70
C VAL A 208 -2.70 1.40 -3.94
N LEU A 209 -3.24 0.94 -5.06
CA LEU A 209 -2.62 1.10 -6.37
C LEU A 209 -2.28 2.58 -6.58
N THR A 210 -1.01 2.86 -6.75
CA THR A 210 -0.42 4.19 -6.91
C THR A 210 -0.42 4.66 -8.37
N SER A 211 -0.78 3.77 -9.30
CA SER A 211 -0.93 4.02 -10.74
C SER A 211 -2.10 4.92 -11.10
#